data_AF-H5Y5C0-F1
#
_entry.id   AF-H5Y5C0-F1
#
_cell.length_a   1.000
_cell.length_b   1.000
_cell.length_c   1.000
_cell.angle_alpha   90.00
_cell.angle_beta   90.00
_cell.angle_gamma   90.00
#
_symmetry.space_group_name_H-M   'P 1'
#
loop_
_entity.id
_entity.type
_entity.pdbx_description
1 polymer ?
#
loop_
_entity_poly.entity_id
_entity_poly.type
_entity_poly.pdbx_seq_one_letter_code
_entity_poly.pdbx_strand_id
1 'polypeptide(L)'
;MKEVDPEEVQKILTRLKTVRGHIAGVERMIEEDKSCEDILLQLVAIRSAVHKTSVIIAKHYASSCLLEAIDSGEDRQEVLSKAIETLMTLNQ
;
A
#
# COMPACT_ATOMS: atom_id res chain seq x y z
N MET A 1 -3.35 -3.33 -12.11
CA MET A 1 -3.89 -4.50 -11.37
C MET A 1 -4.52 -5.57 -12.24
N LYS A 2 -5.03 -5.25 -13.44
CA LYS A 2 -5.63 -6.23 -14.35
C LYS A 2 -4.69 -7.37 -14.77
N GLU A 3 -3.39 -7.13 -14.71
CA GLU A 3 -2.34 -8.10 -15.11
C GLU A 3 -1.60 -8.74 -13.91
N VAL A 4 -2.03 -8.47 -12.67
CA VAL A 4 -1.44 -9.11 -11.50
C VAL A 4 -2.10 -10.47 -11.29
N ASP A 5 -1.29 -11.47 -10.98
CA ASP A 5 -1.74 -12.82 -10.62
C ASP A 5 -2.90 -12.77 -9.60
N PRO A 6 -4.06 -13.42 -9.89
CA PRO A 6 -5.20 -13.46 -8.99
C PRO A 6 -4.87 -13.90 -7.55
N GLU A 7 -3.89 -14.80 -7.37
CA GLU A 7 -3.47 -15.21 -6.03
C GLU A 7 -2.85 -14.06 -5.25
N GLU A 8 -1.95 -13.28 -5.87
CA GLU A 8 -1.37 -12.08 -5.27
C GLU A 8 -2.42 -11.01 -4.97
N VAL A 9 -3.39 -10.81 -5.88
CA VAL A 9 -4.54 -9.92 -5.63
C VAL A 9 -5.28 -10.33 -4.36
N GLN A 10 -5.56 -11.63 -4.21
CA GLN A 10 -6.25 -12.15 -3.02
C GLN A 10 -5.44 -11.95 -1.73
N LYS A 11 -4.11 -12.09 -1.80
CA LYS A 11 -3.21 -11.81 -0.66
C LYS A 11 -3.20 -10.32 -0.29
N ILE A 12 -3.18 -9.41 -1.26
CA ILE A 12 -3.29 -7.96 -1.02
C ILE A 12 -4.63 -7.64 -0.35
N LEU A 13 -5.73 -8.17 -0.88
CA LEU A 13 -7.06 -7.98 -0.29
C LEU A 13 -7.14 -8.50 1.14
N THR A 14 -6.53 -9.65 1.43
CA THR A 14 -6.47 -10.21 2.78
C THR A 14 -5.75 -9.24 3.73
N ARG A 15 -4.61 -8.69 3.33
CA ARG A 15 -3.88 -7.68 4.13
C ARG A 15 -4.70 -6.42 4.39
N LEU A 16 -5.39 -5.91 3.37
CA LEU A 16 -6.27 -4.74 3.52
C LEU A 16 -7.46 -5.02 4.45
N LYS A 17 -8.02 -6.24 4.42
CA LYS A 17 -9.06 -6.66 5.37
C LYS A 17 -8.54 -6.68 6.81
N THR A 18 -7.30 -7.12 7.03
CA THR A 18 -6.64 -7.05 8.34
C THR A 18 -6.45 -5.60 8.79
N VAL A 19 -5.94 -4.71 7.93
CA VAL A 19 -5.80 -3.27 8.23
C VAL A 19 -7.14 -2.67 8.64
N ARG A 20 -8.21 -2.96 7.89
CA ARG A 20 -9.57 -2.52 8.23
C ARG A 20 -10.01 -3.00 9.61
N GLY A 21 -9.69 -4.24 9.97
CA GLY A 21 -9.96 -4.79 11.30
C GLY A 21 -9.21 -4.04 12.41
N HIS A 22 -7.97 -3.62 12.17
CA HIS A 22 -7.22 -2.79 13.12
C HIS A 22 -7.83 -1.40 13.28
N ILE A 23 -8.25 -0.76 12.17
CA ILE A 23 -8.93 0.55 12.22
C ILE A 23 -10.21 0.45 13.05
N ALA A 24 -11.06 -0.54 12.77
CA ALA A 24 -12.26 -0.81 13.58
C ALA A 24 -11.94 -1.19 15.04
N GLY A 25 -10.73 -1.70 15.31
CA GLY A 25 -10.21 -1.91 16.66
C GLY A 25 -9.94 -0.58 17.35
N VAL A 26 -9.24 0.35 16.69
CA VAL A 26 -8.94 1.69 17.21
C VAL A 26 -10.21 2.48 17.50
N GLU A 27 -11.21 2.45 16.61
CA GLU A 27 -12.51 3.09 16.84
C GLU A 27 -13.15 2.60 18.15
N ARG A 28 -13.22 1.29 18.35
CA ARG A 28 -13.74 0.69 19.60
C ARG A 28 -12.89 1.05 20.82
N MET A 29 -11.56 1.08 20.68
CA MET A 29 -10.68 1.48 21.78
C MET A 29 -10.95 2.92 22.24
N ILE A 30 -11.29 3.82 21.32
CA ILE A 30 -11.69 5.18 21.64
C ILE A 30 -13.06 5.20 22.34
N GLU A 31 -14.04 4.46 21.82
CA GLU A 31 -15.38 4.34 22.43
C GLU A 31 -15.32 3.73 23.85
N GLU A 32 -14.38 2.82 24.10
CA GLU A 32 -14.13 2.17 25.38
C GLU A 32 -13.19 2.96 26.31
N ASP A 33 -12.80 4.18 25.94
CA ASP A 33 -11.92 5.09 26.70
C ASP A 33 -10.57 4.43 27.10
N LYS A 34 -9.97 3.69 26.15
CA LYS A 34 -8.63 3.10 26.32
C LYS A 34 -7.54 4.17 26.39
N SER A 35 -6.39 3.79 26.94
CA SER A 35 -5.26 4.69 27.08
C SER A 35 -4.76 5.21 25.73
N CYS A 36 -4.30 6.46 25.71
CA CYS A 36 -3.67 7.05 24.52
C CYS A 36 -2.44 6.25 24.06
N GLU A 37 -1.71 5.63 24.99
CA GLU A 37 -0.55 4.78 24.68
C GLU A 37 -0.98 3.54 23.89
N ASP A 38 -2.02 2.82 24.32
CA ASP A 38 -2.52 1.64 23.62
C ASP A 38 -3.04 1.98 22.22
N ILE A 39 -3.78 3.10 22.10
CA ILE A 39 -4.29 3.60 20.82
C ILE A 39 -3.11 3.93 19.89
N LEU A 40 -2.09 4.63 20.40
CA LEU A 40 -0.91 4.99 19.61
C LEU A 40 -0.16 3.74 19.12
N LEU A 41 -0.01 2.72 19.96
CA LEU A 41 0.61 1.44 19.58
C LEU A 41 -0.18 0.74 18.46
N GLN A 42 -1.51 0.75 18.50
CA GLN A 42 -2.33 0.22 17.40
C GLN A 42 -2.19 1.03 16.11
N LEU A 43 -2.15 2.36 16.20
CA LEU A 43 -1.90 3.20 15.01
C LEU A 43 -0.53 2.93 14.38
N VAL A 44 0.51 2.68 15.20
CA VAL A 44 1.83 2.26 14.70
C VAL A 44 1.75 0.91 13.98
N ALA A 45 0.98 -0.05 14.51
CA ALA A 45 0.76 -1.34 13.87
C ALA A 45 0.02 -1.18 12.52
N ILE A 46 -1.01 -0.33 12.46
CA ILE A 46 -1.73 0.01 11.23
C ILE A 46 -0.77 0.60 10.20
N ARG A 47 0.03 1.61 10.58
CA ARG A 47 1.02 2.23 9.69
C ARG A 47 1.99 1.20 9.12
N SER A 48 2.50 0.28 9.94
CA SER A 48 3.38 -0.79 9.48
C SER A 48 2.69 -1.74 8.50
N ALA A 49 1.45 -2.14 8.77
CA ALA A 49 0.68 -3.04 7.91
C ALA A 49 0.32 -2.40 6.56
N VAL A 50 -0.06 -1.12 6.58
CA VAL A 50 -0.31 -0.33 5.36
C VAL A 50 0.98 -0.22 4.55
N HIS A 51 2.09 0.21 5.16
CA HIS A 51 3.36 0.36 4.46
C HIS A 51 3.81 -0.94 3.78
N LYS A 52 3.74 -2.08 4.47
CA LYS A 52 4.03 -3.40 3.87
C LYS A 52 3.14 -3.71 2.67
N THR A 53 1.86 -3.34 2.73
CA THR A 53 0.92 -3.54 1.62
C THR A 53 1.23 -2.61 0.45
N SER A 54 1.57 -1.35 0.74
CA SER A 54 1.98 -0.36 -0.27
C SER A 54 3.23 -0.79 -1.01
N VAL A 55 4.24 -1.36 -0.34
CA VAL A 55 5.45 -1.90 -0.98
C VAL A 55 5.13 -3.02 -1.97
N ILE A 56 4.18 -3.90 -1.65
CA ILE A 56 3.76 -4.98 -2.57
C ILE A 56 3.12 -4.38 -3.82
N ILE A 57 2.18 -3.44 -3.66
CA ILE A 57 1.51 -2.78 -4.78
C ILE A 57 2.51 -1.98 -5.62
N ALA A 58 3.45 -1.29 -4.97
CA ALA A 58 4.52 -0.53 -5.59
C ALA A 58 5.42 -1.40 -6.48
N LYS A 59 5.76 -2.61 -6.03
CA LYS A 59 6.51 -3.58 -6.84
C LYS A 59 5.78 -3.92 -8.14
N HIS A 60 4.47 -4.15 -8.05
CA HIS A 60 3.65 -4.42 -9.23
C HIS A 60 3.56 -3.20 -10.14
N TYR A 61 3.36 -2.01 -9.57
CA TYR A 61 3.35 -0.75 -10.31
C TYR A 61 4.66 -0.50 -11.06
N ALA A 62 5.80 -0.66 -10.40
CA ALA A 62 7.12 -0.51 -11.03
C ALA A 62 7.31 -1.49 -12.19
N SER A 63 6.85 -2.74 -12.02
CA SER A 63 6.93 -3.78 -13.06
C SER A 63 6.03 -3.46 -14.26
N SER A 64 4.80 -2.97 -14.02
CA SER A 64 3.87 -2.61 -15.10
C SER A 64 4.29 -1.34 -15.83
N CYS A 65 4.74 -0.29 -15.11
CA CYS A 65 5.21 0.94 -15.74
C CYS A 65 6.42 0.70 -16.65
N LEU A 66 7.33 -0.20 -16.28
CA LEU A 66 8.48 -0.54 -17.12
C LEU A 66 8.06 -1.25 -18.41
N LEU A 67 7.05 -2.12 -18.35
CA LEU A 67 6.52 -2.82 -19.52
C LEU A 67 5.73 -1.86 -20.42
N GLU A 68 4.88 -0.99 -19.85
CA GLU A 68 4.13 0.02 -20.60
C GLU A 68 5.06 1.01 -21.31
N ALA A 69 6.16 1.45 -20.68
CA ALA A 69 7.16 2.33 -21.30
C ALA A 69 7.87 1.70 -22.52
N ILE A 70 7.90 0.37 -22.62
CA ILE A 70 8.49 -0.33 -23.76
C ILE A 70 7.52 -0.35 -24.94
N ASP A 71 6.22 -0.51 -24.67
CA ASP A 71 5.18 -0.74 -25.69
C ASP A 71 4.45 0.52 -26.16
N SER A 72 4.40 1.60 -25.37
CA SER A 72 3.52 2.76 -25.65
C SER A 72 4.05 3.78 -26.66
N GLY A 73 5.34 3.74 -27.01
CA GLY A 73 5.98 4.78 -27.83
C GLY A 73 6.11 6.15 -27.13
N GLU A 74 5.75 6.25 -25.85
CA GLU A 74 5.99 7.41 -25.00
C GLU A 74 7.48 7.60 -24.70
N ASP A 75 7.86 8.81 -24.27
CA ASP A 75 9.22 9.05 -23.79
C ASP A 75 9.48 8.23 -22.53
N ARG A 76 10.32 7.21 -22.67
CA ARG A 76 10.73 6.31 -21.59
C ARG A 76 11.26 7.07 -20.38
N GLN A 77 11.93 8.19 -20.60
CA GLN A 77 12.49 9.01 -19.54
C GLN A 77 11.39 9.67 -18.71
N GLU A 78 10.31 10.12 -19.35
CA GLU A 78 9.15 10.72 -18.69
C GLU A 78 8.39 9.68 -17.86
N VAL A 79 8.10 8.51 -18.43
CA VAL A 79 7.41 7.42 -17.73
C VAL A 79 8.20 6.95 -16.52
N LEU A 80 9.52 6.77 -16.68
CA LEU A 80 10.41 6.39 -15.59
C LEU A 80 10.45 7.45 -14.48
N SER A 81 10.54 8.73 -14.84
CA SER A 81 10.59 9.83 -13.85
C SER A 81 9.32 9.87 -13.01
N LYS A 82 8.14 9.76 -13.65
CA LYS A 82 6.85 9.71 -12.95
C LYS A 82 6.72 8.50 -12.04
N ALA A 83 7.23 7.33 -12.47
CA ALA A 83 7.23 6.14 -11.65
C ALA A 83 8.11 6.33 -10.40
N ILE A 84 9.30 6.90 -10.54
CA ILE A 84 10.20 7.22 -9.43
C ILE A 84 9.54 8.19 -8.45
N GLU A 85 8.96 9.29 -8.95
CA GLU A 85 8.26 10.27 -8.11
C GLU A 85 7.14 9.63 -7.29
N THR A 86 6.33 8.78 -7.92
CA THR A 86 5.25 8.05 -7.23
C THR A 86 5.83 7.14 -6.14
N LEU A 87 6.89 6.39 -6.43
CA LEU A 87 7.52 5.46 -5.48
C LEU A 87 8.19 6.18 -4.30
N MET A 88 8.72 7.39 -4.50
CA MET A 88 9.32 8.19 -3.42
C MET A 88 8.33 8.59 -2.34
N THR A 89 7.02 8.62 -2.64
CA THR A 89 5.97 8.93 -1.64
C THR A 89 5.72 7.81 -0.63
N LEU A 90 6.24 6.59 -0.86
CA LEU A 90 5.98 5.42 0.01
C LEU A 90 6.56 5.54 1.44
N ASN A 91 7.48 6.48 1.64
CA ASN A 91 8.17 6.73 2.91
C ASN A 91 7.73 8.03 3.60
N GLN A 92 6.74 8.73 3.03
CA GLN A 92 6.10 9.89 3.67
C GLN A 92 5.00 9.41 4.62
#